data_AF-A0A382NJ20-F1
#
_entry.id   AF-A0A382NJ20-F1
#
_cell.length_a   1.000
_cell.length_b   1.000
_cell.length_c   1.000
_cell.angle_alpha   90.00
_cell.angle_beta   90.00
_cell.angle_gamma   90.00
#
_symmetry.space_group_name_H-M   'P 1'
#
loop_
_entity.id
_entity.type
_entity.pdbx_description
1 polymer ?
#
loop_
_entity_poly.entity_id
_entity_poly.type
_entity_poly.pdbx_seq_one_letter_code
_entity_poly.pdbx_strand_id
1 'polypeptide(L)'
;MKKIYWLLIINLVSCGGGGGGSSDTPNPPPITTTPTVASACTSEGGAPMVSQQLQWPHYSSDQYASRYLDTDKLTEANFSNLTLAWRWTSPTENLLASNSDLEAFWNESTPIMINGVLYVSSQFNHIVAINAETGQAIWTFDPQSYQAGRPPNHGFVHRGVAYWEKDNDKRIFVGTLDSFLYSIDACTGEVDLNFNNGGKVNLLEGLGRAINNDHYGVNSPPLVCKDTVVVGSSVMDYPAQYLNATSMAPGDVRAYDAITGQLKWQFHVIPHEGELGAETWKNNSYLEGAGVNVWSTFSCDEDLGIVYLPLTTPTNDHFGGDRL
;
A
#
# COMPACT_ATOMS: atom_id res chain seq x y z
N MET A 1 47.35 -8.08 3.94
CA MET A 1 46.45 -8.73 2.96
C MET A 1 45.09 -8.03 3.03
N LYS A 2 44.75 -7.21 2.03
CA LYS A 2 43.48 -6.45 1.98
C LYS A 2 42.38 -7.39 1.47
N LYS A 3 41.30 -7.57 2.23
CA LYS A 3 40.09 -8.28 1.77
C LYS A 3 39.31 -7.34 0.84
N ILE A 4 39.16 -7.76 -0.41
CA ILE A 4 38.32 -7.11 -1.41
C ILE A 4 36.95 -7.79 -1.31
N TYR A 5 35.91 -7.02 -1.04
CA TYR A 5 34.52 -7.48 -1.08
C TYR A 5 33.94 -7.10 -2.44
N TRP A 6 33.47 -8.10 -3.19
CA TRP A 6 32.78 -7.90 -4.45
C TRP A 6 31.30 -7.69 -4.19
N LEU A 7 30.77 -6.56 -4.63
CA LEU A 7 29.35 -6.27 -4.68
C LEU A 7 28.81 -6.80 -6.03
N LEU A 8 27.98 -7.83 -5.99
CA LEU A 8 27.32 -8.36 -7.18
C LEU A 8 25.95 -7.68 -7.31
N ILE A 9 25.77 -6.85 -8.34
CA ILE A 9 24.49 -6.26 -8.72
C ILE A 9 23.97 -7.05 -9.92
N ILE A 10 22.83 -7.74 -9.76
CA ILE A 10 22.15 -8.43 -10.86
C ILE A 10 21.00 -7.54 -11.35
N ASN A 11 21.13 -7.02 -12.57
CA ASN A 11 20.02 -6.40 -13.31
C ASN A 11 19.35 -7.48 -14.16
N LEU A 12 18.05 -7.74 -13.95
CA LEU A 12 17.27 -8.62 -14.82
C LEU A 12 16.58 -7.76 -15.89
N VAL A 13 17.01 -7.95 -17.13
CA VAL A 13 16.38 -7.37 -18.33
C VAL A 13 15.35 -8.38 -18.86
N SER A 14 14.09 -7.97 -18.99
CA SER A 14 13.05 -8.72 -19.69
C SER A 14 13.10 -8.40 -21.17
N CYS A 15 13.39 -9.41 -22.01
CA CYS A 15 13.14 -9.36 -23.45
C CYS A 15 11.83 -10.09 -23.75
N GLY A 16 10.87 -9.38 -24.35
CA GLY A 16 9.60 -9.93 -24.82
C GLY A 16 9.68 -10.58 -26.21
N GLY A 17 8.68 -11.42 -26.49
CA GLY A 17 8.14 -11.66 -27.84
C GLY A 17 8.29 -13.07 -28.43
N GLY A 18 7.15 -13.69 -28.77
CA GLY A 18 7.06 -14.52 -29.98
C GLY A 18 6.33 -15.87 -29.94
N GLY A 19 5.00 -15.84 -29.96
CA GLY A 19 4.06 -16.65 -30.77
C GLY A 19 4.33 -18.13 -31.13
N GLY A 20 3.41 -19.00 -30.73
CA GLY A 20 3.19 -20.32 -31.35
C GLY A 20 1.75 -20.77 -31.14
N GLY A 21 0.94 -20.81 -32.20
CA GLY A 21 -0.45 -21.25 -32.16
C GLY A 21 -0.60 -22.76 -32.32
N SER A 22 -1.58 -23.33 -31.63
CA SER A 22 -2.07 -24.70 -31.88
C SER A 22 -3.60 -24.67 -32.00
N SER A 23 -4.07 -25.27 -33.09
CA SER A 23 -5.46 -25.45 -33.45
C SER A 23 -6.04 -26.66 -32.71
N ASP A 24 -6.90 -26.43 -31.72
CA ASP A 24 -7.78 -27.47 -31.17
C ASP A 24 -9.20 -26.90 -31.05
N THR A 25 -10.14 -27.58 -31.68
CA THR A 25 -11.58 -27.29 -31.65
C THR A 25 -12.15 -27.52 -30.23
N PRO A 26 -12.96 -26.60 -29.66
CA PRO A 26 -13.48 -26.77 -28.30
C PRO A 26 -14.59 -27.82 -28.24
N ASN A 27 -14.50 -28.73 -27.26
CA ASN A 27 -15.66 -29.49 -26.78
C ASN A 27 -16.68 -28.55 -26.10
N PRO A 28 -17.99 -28.85 -26.16
CA PRO A 28 -19.00 -28.05 -25.48
C PRO A 28 -18.80 -28.10 -23.95
N PRO A 29 -19.02 -26.98 -23.24
CA PRO A 29 -18.73 -26.91 -21.82
C PRO A 29 -19.69 -27.81 -21.00
N PRO A 30 -19.21 -28.43 -19.91
CA PRO A 30 -20.08 -29.07 -18.95
C PRO A 30 -21.02 -28.06 -18.30
N ILE A 31 -22.20 -28.55 -17.95
CA ILE A 31 -23.29 -27.81 -17.30
C ILE A 31 -22.77 -27.03 -16.09
N THR A 32 -23.06 -25.74 -16.09
CA THR A 32 -22.71 -24.73 -15.09
C THR A 32 -23.26 -25.12 -13.72
N THR A 33 -22.42 -25.65 -12.84
CA THR A 33 -22.62 -25.50 -11.39
C THR A 33 -22.46 -24.03 -11.05
N THR A 34 -23.39 -23.49 -10.28
CA THR A 34 -23.34 -22.12 -9.76
C THR A 34 -21.94 -21.85 -9.18
N PRO A 35 -21.22 -20.79 -9.61
CA PRO A 35 -19.86 -20.56 -9.13
C PRO A 35 -19.94 -20.33 -7.62
N THR A 36 -19.29 -21.21 -6.86
CA THR A 36 -18.98 -20.94 -5.46
C THR A 36 -18.18 -19.64 -5.46
N VAL A 37 -18.69 -18.58 -4.82
CA VAL A 37 -17.94 -17.34 -4.65
C VAL A 37 -16.65 -17.72 -3.93
N ALA A 38 -15.51 -17.61 -4.63
CA ALA A 38 -14.22 -17.97 -4.05
C ALA A 38 -13.95 -17.03 -2.87
N SER A 39 -13.75 -17.61 -1.69
CA SER A 39 -13.50 -16.87 -0.45
C SER A 39 -12.10 -17.20 0.06
N ALA A 40 -11.31 -16.17 0.35
CA ALA A 40 -9.94 -16.32 0.84
C ALA A 40 -9.87 -16.98 2.23
N CYS A 41 -10.97 -16.99 2.99
CA CYS A 41 -11.01 -17.51 4.35
C CYS A 41 -11.61 -18.93 4.46
N THR A 42 -11.91 -19.60 3.34
CA THR A 42 -12.36 -21.00 3.33
C THR A 42 -11.29 -21.91 2.75
N SER A 43 -11.24 -23.16 3.19
CA SER A 43 -10.27 -24.13 2.67
C SER A 43 -10.49 -24.51 1.19
N GLU A 44 -11.70 -24.27 0.66
CA GLU A 44 -12.05 -24.56 -0.73
C GLU A 44 -11.79 -23.37 -1.68
N GLY A 45 -11.91 -22.13 -1.20
CA GLY A 45 -11.71 -20.91 -2.00
C GLY A 45 -10.38 -20.19 -1.75
N GLY A 46 -9.81 -20.35 -0.56
CA GLY A 46 -8.51 -19.83 -0.16
C GLY A 46 -7.40 -20.86 -0.36
N ALA A 47 -6.22 -20.59 0.20
CA ALA A 47 -5.23 -21.64 0.34
C ALA A 47 -5.58 -22.54 1.53
N PRO A 48 -5.29 -23.86 1.45
CA PRO A 48 -5.44 -24.72 2.62
C PRO A 48 -4.58 -24.18 3.77
N MET A 49 -5.19 -23.99 4.95
CA MET A 49 -4.42 -23.68 6.16
C MET A 49 -3.57 -24.89 6.52
N VAL A 50 -2.25 -24.79 6.26
CA VAL A 50 -1.30 -25.83 6.66
C VAL A 50 -0.60 -25.38 7.93
N SER A 51 -0.58 -26.21 8.98
CA SER A 51 0.01 -25.91 10.30
C SER A 51 1.52 -25.58 10.28
N GLN A 52 2.18 -25.68 9.12
CA GLN A 52 3.58 -25.36 8.90
C GLN A 52 3.81 -24.16 7.94
N GLN A 53 2.76 -23.45 7.53
CA GLN A 53 2.91 -22.21 6.75
C GLN A 53 3.35 -21.07 7.67
N LEU A 54 4.53 -20.54 7.37
CA LEU A 54 4.98 -19.29 7.98
C LEU A 54 4.25 -18.13 7.30
N GLN A 55 3.91 -17.11 8.07
CA GLN A 55 3.18 -15.93 7.60
C GLN A 55 4.13 -14.76 7.36
N TRP A 56 3.65 -13.74 6.64
CA TRP A 56 4.31 -12.45 6.47
C TRP A 56 3.24 -11.37 6.68
N PRO A 57 2.78 -11.16 7.93
CA PRO A 57 1.55 -10.44 8.20
C PRO A 57 1.63 -8.93 7.94
N HIS A 58 2.83 -8.36 7.95
CA HIS A 58 3.07 -6.94 7.71
C HIS A 58 4.00 -6.74 6.52
N TYR A 59 3.92 -5.58 5.86
CA TYR A 59 4.79 -5.24 4.72
C TYR A 59 6.28 -5.51 4.99
N SER A 60 6.75 -5.16 6.19
CA SER A 60 8.15 -5.39 6.63
C SER A 60 8.30 -6.61 7.57
N SER A 61 7.55 -7.69 7.31
CA SER A 61 7.48 -8.92 8.11
C SER A 61 6.66 -8.79 9.40
N ASP A 62 7.11 -7.96 10.33
CA ASP A 62 6.52 -7.79 11.65
C ASP A 62 6.26 -6.30 11.98
N GLN A 63 5.63 -6.05 13.13
CA GLN A 63 5.33 -4.71 13.65
C GLN A 63 6.60 -3.86 13.87
N TYR A 64 7.75 -4.49 14.11
CA TYR A 64 9.05 -3.84 14.33
C TYR A 64 9.78 -3.54 13.02
N ALA A 65 9.22 -3.93 11.89
CA ALA A 65 9.80 -3.83 10.56
C ALA A 65 11.17 -4.55 10.42
N SER A 66 11.32 -5.71 11.05
CA SER A 66 12.58 -6.47 11.03
C SER A 66 13.00 -6.96 9.64
N ARG A 67 12.02 -7.13 8.73
CA ARG A 67 12.19 -7.78 7.41
C ARG A 67 12.88 -9.14 7.52
N TYR A 68 12.62 -9.85 8.62
CA TYR A 68 13.22 -11.13 8.94
C TYR A 68 12.13 -12.21 9.04
N LEU A 69 12.47 -13.42 8.59
CA LEU A 69 11.64 -14.60 8.75
C LEU A 69 12.49 -15.70 9.36
N ASP A 70 12.10 -16.17 10.55
CA ASP A 70 12.79 -17.26 11.24
C ASP A 70 12.42 -18.60 10.60
N THR A 71 13.30 -19.12 9.73
CA THR A 71 13.08 -20.37 9.00
C THR A 71 14.38 -21.03 8.59
N ASP A 72 14.40 -22.35 8.64
CA ASP A 72 15.48 -23.21 8.15
C ASP A 72 15.08 -23.98 6.88
N LYS A 73 13.89 -23.70 6.31
CA LYS A 73 13.43 -24.37 5.08
C LYS A 73 14.32 -24.04 3.88
N LEU A 74 14.87 -22.82 3.84
CA LEU A 74 15.84 -22.38 2.83
C LEU A 74 17.20 -22.12 3.50
N THR A 75 18.22 -22.83 3.06
CA THR A 75 19.58 -22.78 3.59
C THR A 75 20.58 -22.67 2.44
N GLU A 76 21.84 -22.34 2.75
CA GLU A 76 22.93 -22.35 1.76
C GLU A 76 23.03 -23.70 1.02
N ALA A 77 22.74 -24.80 1.71
CA ALA A 77 22.84 -26.15 1.16
C ALA A 77 21.74 -26.50 0.13
N ASN A 78 20.59 -25.83 0.18
CA ASN A 78 19.45 -26.15 -0.70
C ASN A 78 18.97 -24.98 -1.58
N PHE A 79 19.50 -23.77 -1.39
CA PHE A 79 19.10 -22.58 -2.14
C PHE A 79 19.20 -22.77 -3.66
N SER A 80 20.24 -23.48 -4.12
CA SER A 80 20.45 -23.77 -5.55
C SER A 80 19.38 -24.68 -6.17
N ASN A 81 18.53 -25.31 -5.36
CA ASN A 81 17.48 -26.23 -5.82
C ASN A 81 16.13 -25.54 -6.01
N LEU A 82 16.05 -24.22 -5.76
CA LEU A 82 14.82 -23.46 -5.96
C LEU A 82 14.37 -23.52 -7.43
N THR A 83 13.10 -23.85 -7.61
CA THR A 83 12.42 -23.80 -8.90
C THR A 83 11.27 -22.81 -8.83
N LEU A 84 10.87 -22.31 -9.99
CA LEU A 84 9.69 -21.48 -10.11
C LEU A 84 8.44 -22.32 -9.76
N ALA A 85 7.73 -21.95 -8.70
CA ALA A 85 6.47 -22.59 -8.33
C ALA A 85 5.33 -22.14 -9.27
N TRP A 86 5.14 -20.82 -9.43
CA TRP A 86 4.13 -20.23 -10.30
C TRP A 86 4.50 -18.78 -10.65
N ARG A 87 3.78 -18.21 -11.62
CA ARG A 87 3.80 -16.77 -11.95
C ARG A 87 2.38 -16.23 -11.97
N TRP A 88 2.23 -14.99 -11.55
CA TRP A 88 0.98 -14.25 -11.60
C TRP A 88 1.18 -12.97 -12.40
N THR A 89 0.16 -12.59 -13.18
CA THR A 89 0.15 -11.37 -14.00
C THR A 89 -0.76 -10.34 -13.35
N SER A 90 -0.24 -9.13 -13.12
CA SER A 90 -1.00 -8.05 -12.50
C SER A 90 -2.17 -7.57 -13.37
N PRO A 91 -3.33 -7.21 -12.79
CA PRO A 91 -4.41 -6.52 -13.49
C PRO A 91 -3.97 -5.23 -14.20
N THR A 92 -2.89 -4.61 -13.73
CA THR A 92 -2.20 -3.48 -14.38
C THR A 92 -1.95 -3.74 -15.86
N GLU A 93 -1.50 -4.94 -16.23
CA GLU A 93 -1.14 -5.24 -17.62
C GLU A 93 -2.36 -5.18 -18.55
N ASN A 94 -3.50 -5.71 -18.08
CA ASN A 94 -4.75 -5.64 -18.83
C ASN A 94 -5.24 -4.19 -18.94
N LEU A 95 -5.11 -3.41 -17.86
CA LEU A 95 -5.52 -2.00 -17.85
C LEU A 95 -4.69 -1.17 -18.84
N LEU A 96 -3.36 -1.31 -18.83
CA LEU A 96 -2.46 -0.65 -19.78
C LEU A 96 -2.73 -1.05 -21.23
N ALA A 97 -3.03 -2.33 -21.48
CA ALA A 97 -3.37 -2.80 -22.83
C ALA A 97 -4.70 -2.21 -23.33
N SER A 98 -5.62 -1.89 -22.42
CA SER A 98 -6.96 -1.37 -22.74
C SER A 98 -7.07 0.17 -22.71
N ASN A 99 -6.10 0.87 -22.13
CA ASN A 99 -6.11 2.31 -21.96
C ASN A 99 -4.72 2.91 -22.20
N SER A 100 -4.54 3.50 -23.38
CA SER A 100 -3.28 4.11 -23.81
C SER A 100 -2.92 5.42 -23.10
N ASP A 101 -3.86 6.02 -22.37
CA ASP A 101 -3.63 7.26 -21.63
C ASP A 101 -3.01 7.01 -20.25
N LEU A 102 -2.96 5.74 -19.82
CA LEU A 102 -2.34 5.34 -18.57
C LEU A 102 -0.89 4.93 -18.78
N GLU A 103 -0.05 5.36 -17.85
CA GLU A 103 1.36 4.96 -17.75
C GLU A 103 1.60 4.43 -16.33
N ALA A 104 2.06 3.19 -16.21
CA ALA A 104 2.50 2.65 -14.93
C ALA A 104 3.98 2.96 -14.70
N PHE A 105 4.34 3.17 -13.43
CA PHE A 105 5.74 3.32 -13.02
C PHE A 105 6.23 2.04 -12.34
N TRP A 106 7.23 2.15 -11.47
CA TRP A 106 7.82 1.01 -10.78
C TRP A 106 6.79 0.21 -9.98
N ASN A 107 6.89 -1.12 -10.09
CA ASN A 107 6.20 -2.02 -9.19
C ASN A 107 7.04 -2.19 -7.92
N GLU A 108 6.59 -1.57 -6.83
CA GLU A 108 7.23 -1.63 -5.51
C GLU A 108 6.43 -2.48 -4.51
N SER A 109 5.52 -3.30 -5.03
CA SER A 109 4.59 -4.08 -4.21
C SER A 109 5.32 -5.18 -3.45
N THR A 110 5.05 -5.28 -2.14
CA THR A 110 5.43 -6.45 -1.33
C THR A 110 4.14 -7.08 -0.80
N PRO A 111 3.80 -8.31 -1.22
CA PRO A 111 2.63 -9.00 -0.70
C PRO A 111 2.76 -9.28 0.80
N ILE A 112 1.65 -9.15 1.53
CA ILE A 112 1.53 -9.75 2.86
C ILE A 112 0.90 -11.14 2.73
N MET A 113 1.30 -12.06 3.60
CA MET A 113 0.80 -13.44 3.60
C MET A 113 0.11 -13.74 4.92
N ILE A 114 -1.18 -14.05 4.88
CA ILE A 114 -1.99 -14.45 6.03
C ILE A 114 -2.67 -15.76 5.69
N ASN A 115 -2.48 -16.80 6.52
CA ASN A 115 -3.17 -18.09 6.39
C ASN A 115 -3.13 -18.68 4.95
N GLY A 116 -1.97 -18.56 4.29
CA GLY A 116 -1.76 -19.08 2.93
C GLY A 116 -2.33 -18.20 1.80
N VAL A 117 -2.92 -17.05 2.10
CA VAL A 117 -3.39 -16.07 1.11
C VAL A 117 -2.40 -14.91 1.04
N LEU A 118 -1.98 -14.57 -0.17
CA LEU A 118 -1.22 -13.36 -0.46
C LEU A 118 -2.18 -12.22 -0.76
N TYR A 119 -2.01 -11.09 -0.08
CA TYR A 119 -2.69 -9.84 -0.42
C TYR A 119 -1.67 -8.89 -1.02
N VAL A 120 -1.91 -8.49 -2.27
CA VAL A 120 -0.98 -7.67 -3.07
C VAL A 120 -1.69 -6.47 -3.64
N SER A 121 -0.99 -5.33 -3.71
CA SER A 121 -1.46 -4.14 -4.42
C SER A 121 -0.78 -4.01 -5.79
N SER A 122 -1.47 -3.43 -6.76
CA SER A 122 -0.91 -3.03 -8.06
C SER A 122 -0.54 -1.53 -8.10
N GLN A 123 0.17 -1.11 -9.16
CA GLN A 123 0.48 0.32 -9.41
C GLN A 123 -0.77 1.22 -9.49
N PHE A 124 -1.92 0.67 -9.83
CA PHE A 124 -3.20 1.38 -9.97
C PHE A 124 -4.16 1.12 -8.80
N ASN A 125 -3.64 0.73 -7.64
CA ASN A 125 -4.40 0.35 -6.44
C ASN A 125 -5.37 -0.84 -6.58
N HIS A 126 -5.20 -1.72 -7.58
CA HIS A 126 -5.89 -3.02 -7.54
C HIS A 126 -5.38 -3.82 -6.35
N ILE A 127 -6.29 -4.27 -5.48
CA ILE A 127 -5.95 -5.16 -4.37
C ILE A 127 -6.42 -6.56 -4.73
N VAL A 128 -5.50 -7.52 -4.64
CA VAL A 128 -5.76 -8.89 -5.09
C VAL A 128 -5.40 -9.86 -3.98
N ALA A 129 -6.35 -10.74 -3.65
CA ALA A 129 -6.07 -11.93 -2.86
C ALA A 129 -5.68 -13.06 -3.81
N ILE A 130 -4.56 -13.73 -3.52
CA ILE A 130 -4.00 -14.80 -4.34
C ILE A 130 -3.76 -16.01 -3.44
N ASN A 131 -4.16 -17.19 -3.89
CA ASN A 131 -3.79 -18.44 -3.23
C ASN A 131 -2.27 -18.64 -3.36
N ALA A 132 -1.54 -18.66 -2.23
CA ALA A 132 -0.07 -18.70 -2.24
C ALA A 132 0.51 -20.01 -2.80
N GLU A 133 -0.26 -21.10 -2.78
CA GLU A 133 0.18 -22.39 -3.28
C GLU A 133 0.05 -22.49 -4.81
N THR A 134 -1.07 -21.99 -5.35
CA THR A 134 -1.39 -22.15 -6.77
C THR A 134 -1.08 -20.92 -7.64
N GLY A 135 -0.95 -19.74 -7.03
CA GLY A 135 -0.82 -18.46 -7.74
C GLY A 135 -2.11 -17.96 -8.38
N GLN A 136 -3.26 -18.62 -8.11
CA GLN A 136 -4.56 -18.20 -8.64
C GLN A 136 -5.14 -17.04 -7.85
N ALA A 137 -5.64 -16.02 -8.55
CA ALA A 137 -6.39 -14.95 -7.92
C ALA A 137 -7.72 -15.47 -7.39
N ILE A 138 -8.04 -15.11 -6.15
CA ILE A 138 -9.26 -15.48 -5.43
C ILE A 138 -10.31 -14.38 -5.67
N TRP A 139 -9.94 -13.14 -5.37
CA TRP A 139 -10.75 -11.95 -5.61
C TRP A 139 -9.86 -10.77 -6.01
N THR A 140 -10.46 -9.75 -6.62
CA THR A 140 -9.80 -8.48 -6.96
C THR A 140 -10.73 -7.33 -6.63
N PHE A 141 -10.22 -6.36 -5.87
CA PHE A 141 -10.85 -5.08 -5.62
C PHE A 141 -10.18 -4.00 -6.50
N ASP A 142 -10.99 -3.20 -7.18
CA ASP A 142 -10.55 -2.07 -7.99
C ASP A 142 -11.23 -0.78 -7.49
N PRO A 143 -10.52 0.12 -6.79
CA PRO A 143 -11.08 1.41 -6.38
C PRO A 143 -11.18 2.41 -7.54
N GLN A 144 -10.62 2.09 -8.72
CA GLN A 144 -10.53 2.96 -9.89
C GLN A 144 -9.85 4.30 -9.61
N SER A 145 -8.93 4.35 -8.64
CA SER A 145 -8.22 5.57 -8.21
C SER A 145 -7.49 6.27 -9.36
N TYR A 146 -7.06 5.50 -10.37
CA TYR A 146 -6.41 6.01 -11.58
C TYR A 146 -7.31 6.93 -12.43
N GLN A 147 -8.63 6.93 -12.22
CA GLN A 147 -9.54 7.87 -12.88
C GLN A 147 -9.46 9.28 -12.29
N ALA A 148 -8.91 9.44 -11.08
CA ALA A 148 -8.81 10.72 -10.40
C ALA A 148 -7.69 11.62 -10.96
N GLY A 149 -6.85 11.11 -11.87
CA GLY A 149 -5.74 11.84 -12.46
C GLY A 149 -4.38 11.25 -12.07
N ARG A 150 -3.32 12.00 -12.35
CA ARG A 150 -1.95 11.59 -12.02
C ARG A 150 -1.69 11.80 -10.53
N PRO A 151 -1.27 10.77 -9.77
CA PRO A 151 -0.95 10.91 -8.34
C PRO A 151 0.27 11.82 -8.08
N PRO A 152 0.41 12.37 -6.86
CA PRO A 152 1.55 13.21 -6.50
C PRO A 152 2.87 12.44 -6.48
N ASN A 153 3.98 13.18 -6.56
CA ASN A 153 5.37 12.70 -6.49
C ASN A 153 5.71 11.55 -7.44
N HIS A 154 5.51 10.31 -6.97
CA HIS A 154 5.97 9.08 -7.62
C HIS A 154 5.01 8.60 -8.73
N GLY A 155 3.84 9.23 -8.89
CA GLY A 155 2.83 8.80 -9.86
C GLY A 155 2.22 7.45 -9.48
N PHE A 156 1.96 6.60 -10.47
CA PHE A 156 1.36 5.27 -10.29
C PHE A 156 2.37 4.26 -9.76
N VAL A 157 2.72 4.41 -8.47
CA VAL A 157 3.55 3.52 -7.66
C VAL A 157 2.82 3.26 -6.35
N HIS A 158 2.67 1.99 -5.96
CA HIS A 158 2.05 1.61 -4.70
C HIS A 158 2.70 0.36 -4.11
N ARG A 159 2.89 0.33 -2.78
CA ARG A 159 3.77 -0.64 -2.10
C ARG A 159 3.05 -1.80 -1.43
N GLY A 160 1.83 -1.63 -0.94
CA GLY A 160 1.15 -2.74 -0.28
C GLY A 160 -0.07 -2.35 0.52
N VAL A 161 -0.55 -3.31 1.29
CA VAL A 161 -1.73 -3.18 2.15
C VAL A 161 -1.41 -3.54 3.59
N ALA A 162 -2.34 -3.24 4.49
CA ALA A 162 -2.28 -3.69 5.87
C ALA A 162 -3.41 -4.67 6.17
N TYR A 163 -3.16 -5.61 7.07
CA TYR A 163 -4.17 -6.54 7.57
C TYR A 163 -4.55 -6.21 9.00
N TRP A 164 -5.81 -6.44 9.35
CA TRP A 164 -6.30 -6.43 10.72
C TRP A 164 -7.31 -7.54 10.90
N GLU A 165 -7.28 -8.18 12.07
CA GLU A 165 -8.33 -9.09 12.48
C GLU A 165 -8.69 -8.91 13.95
N LYS A 166 -9.97 -9.12 14.25
CA LYS A 166 -10.48 -9.22 15.61
C LYS A 166 -11.70 -10.12 15.62
N ASP A 167 -11.65 -11.17 16.43
CA ASP A 167 -12.66 -12.22 16.45
C ASP A 167 -12.87 -12.82 15.05
N ASN A 168 -14.04 -12.60 14.44
CA ASN A 168 -14.36 -13.08 13.09
C ASN A 168 -14.18 -12.02 12.00
N ASP A 169 -13.92 -10.77 12.38
CA ASP A 169 -13.75 -9.66 11.45
C ASP A 169 -12.31 -9.65 10.92
N LYS A 170 -12.14 -9.62 9.60
CA LYS A 170 -10.85 -9.68 8.92
C LYS A 170 -10.86 -8.66 7.80
N ARG A 171 -9.94 -7.70 7.87
CA ARG A 171 -9.93 -6.52 7.00
C ARG A 171 -8.58 -6.33 6.33
N ILE A 172 -8.65 -5.88 5.09
CA ILE A 172 -7.52 -5.29 4.38
C ILE A 172 -7.74 -3.78 4.33
N PHE A 173 -6.75 -3.03 4.83
CA PHE A 173 -6.70 -1.58 4.70
C PHE A 173 -5.75 -1.15 3.60
N VAL A 174 -6.18 -0.21 2.78
CA VAL A 174 -5.38 0.39 1.72
C VAL A 174 -5.58 1.90 1.71
N GLY A 175 -4.48 2.64 1.79
CA GLY A 175 -4.48 4.05 1.40
C GLY A 175 -4.26 4.13 -0.10
N THR A 176 -5.06 4.91 -0.82
CA THR A 176 -5.04 4.97 -2.27
C THR A 176 -4.43 6.27 -2.79
N LEU A 177 -4.04 6.23 -4.06
CA LEU A 177 -3.40 7.34 -4.75
C LEU A 177 -4.35 8.53 -5.01
N ASP A 178 -5.66 8.32 -4.87
CA ASP A 178 -6.73 9.33 -4.95
C ASP A 178 -7.21 9.80 -3.57
N SER A 179 -6.34 9.77 -2.55
CA SER A 179 -6.58 10.34 -1.23
C SER A 179 -7.67 9.65 -0.39
N PHE A 180 -7.90 8.34 -0.55
CA PHE A 180 -8.81 7.61 0.34
C PHE A 180 -8.08 6.57 1.19
N LEU A 181 -8.63 6.26 2.35
CA LEU A 181 -8.36 5.01 3.08
C LEU A 181 -9.59 4.13 2.92
N TYR A 182 -9.42 2.93 2.37
CA TYR A 182 -10.48 1.91 2.25
C TYR A 182 -10.33 0.82 3.31
N SER A 183 -11.45 0.28 3.76
CA SER A 183 -11.57 -0.99 4.47
C SER A 183 -12.25 -2.01 3.55
N ILE A 184 -11.64 -3.18 3.40
CA ILE A 184 -12.10 -4.25 2.51
C ILE A 184 -12.18 -5.54 3.33
N ASP A 185 -13.25 -6.32 3.18
CA ASP A 185 -13.35 -7.66 3.76
C ASP A 185 -12.25 -8.55 3.16
N ALA A 186 -11.37 -9.07 4.03
CA ALA A 186 -10.21 -9.84 3.60
C ALA A 186 -10.59 -11.19 2.95
N CYS A 187 -11.80 -11.69 3.22
CA CYS A 187 -12.29 -12.97 2.74
C CYS A 187 -12.95 -12.84 1.37
N THR A 188 -13.68 -11.76 1.10
CA THR A 188 -14.49 -11.58 -0.12
C THR A 188 -13.93 -10.54 -1.09
N GLY A 189 -13.13 -9.59 -0.61
CA GLY A 189 -12.69 -8.45 -1.42
C GLY A 189 -13.75 -7.36 -1.58
N GLU A 190 -14.89 -7.49 -0.90
CA GLU A 190 -15.93 -6.47 -0.88
C GLU A 190 -15.58 -5.33 0.06
N VAL A 191 -16.02 -4.11 -0.27
CA VAL A 191 -15.84 -2.95 0.60
C VAL A 191 -16.60 -3.18 1.91
N ASP A 192 -15.94 -2.96 3.04
CA ASP A 192 -16.57 -3.03 4.36
C ASP A 192 -17.42 -1.77 4.59
N LEU A 193 -18.71 -1.87 4.29
CA LEU A 193 -19.65 -0.75 4.37
C LEU A 193 -19.86 -0.22 5.79
N ASN A 194 -19.41 -0.92 6.84
CA ASN A 194 -19.51 -0.46 8.22
C ASN A 194 -18.36 0.48 8.61
N PHE A 195 -17.31 0.57 7.79
CA PHE A 195 -16.19 1.46 8.01
C PHE A 195 -16.48 2.86 7.49
N ASN A 196 -16.66 3.82 8.39
CA ASN A 196 -16.95 5.21 8.10
C ASN A 196 -18.07 5.39 7.05
N ASN A 197 -17.90 6.28 6.06
CA ASN A 197 -18.91 6.59 5.05
C ASN A 197 -18.74 5.67 3.83
N GLY A 198 -19.46 4.55 3.81
CA GLY A 198 -19.47 3.64 2.67
C GLY A 198 -18.16 2.88 2.47
N GLY A 199 -17.46 2.58 3.56
CA GLY A 199 -16.23 1.79 3.57
C GLY A 199 -14.95 2.54 3.29
N LYS A 200 -14.99 3.87 3.30
CA LYS A 200 -13.81 4.71 3.09
C LYS A 200 -13.78 6.01 3.90
N VAL A 201 -12.58 6.53 4.07
CA VAL A 201 -12.29 7.86 4.64
C VAL A 201 -11.66 8.73 3.56
N ASN A 202 -12.20 9.93 3.37
CA ASN A 202 -11.57 10.97 2.55
C ASN A 202 -10.42 11.60 3.33
N LEU A 203 -9.19 11.37 2.89
CA LEU A 203 -7.99 11.86 3.56
C LEU A 203 -7.73 13.35 3.28
N LEU A 204 -8.48 14.02 2.40
CA LEU A 204 -8.36 15.48 2.26
C LEU A 204 -9.10 16.24 3.38
N GLU A 205 -10.03 15.59 4.07
CA GLU A 205 -10.81 16.19 5.15
C GLU A 205 -9.97 16.31 6.44
N GLY A 206 -10.10 17.44 7.13
CA GLY A 206 -9.42 17.68 8.41
C GLY A 206 -7.98 18.20 8.32
N LEU A 207 -7.47 18.50 7.13
CA LEU A 207 -6.09 19.03 6.95
C LEU A 207 -5.95 20.55 7.25
N GLY A 208 -6.99 21.19 7.77
CA GLY A 208 -6.99 22.62 8.11
C GLY A 208 -7.01 23.59 6.92
N ARG A 209 -6.91 23.09 5.68
CA ARG A 209 -6.96 23.88 4.44
C ARG A 209 -7.47 23.04 3.26
N ALA A 210 -7.95 23.71 2.21
CA ALA A 210 -8.42 23.02 1.01
C ALA A 210 -7.23 22.52 0.17
N ILE A 211 -7.24 21.22 -0.16
CA ILE A 211 -6.15 20.55 -0.88
C ILE A 211 -6.67 20.01 -2.21
N ASN A 212 -5.91 20.23 -3.28
CA ASN A 212 -6.17 19.57 -4.56
C ASN A 212 -5.80 18.09 -4.44
N ASN A 213 -6.68 17.21 -4.90
CA ASN A 213 -6.47 15.78 -4.91
C ASN A 213 -5.18 15.36 -5.66
N ASP A 214 -4.76 16.10 -6.68
CA ASP A 214 -3.52 15.81 -7.42
C ASP A 214 -2.24 16.01 -6.57
N HIS A 215 -2.37 16.60 -5.38
CA HIS A 215 -1.24 16.96 -4.51
C HIS A 215 -1.15 16.14 -3.21
N TYR A 216 -2.07 15.19 -3.02
CA TYR A 216 -2.09 14.29 -1.87
C TYR A 216 -2.43 12.87 -2.34
N GLY A 217 -1.80 11.88 -1.75
CA GLY A 217 -2.12 10.49 -1.98
C GLY A 217 -1.46 9.60 -0.95
N VAL A 218 -1.68 8.30 -1.05
CA VAL A 218 -1.01 7.31 -0.21
C VAL A 218 -0.46 6.22 -1.12
N ASN A 219 0.87 6.05 -1.09
CA ASN A 219 1.59 5.06 -1.90
C ASN A 219 2.27 3.95 -1.08
N SER A 220 2.29 4.08 0.25
CA SER A 220 2.76 3.06 1.17
C SER A 220 1.61 2.47 1.97
N PRO A 221 1.70 1.20 2.39
CA PRO A 221 0.67 0.59 3.22
C PRO A 221 0.46 1.41 4.50
N PRO A 222 -0.79 1.53 4.98
CA PRO A 222 -1.05 1.90 6.37
C PRO A 222 -0.33 0.94 7.34
N LEU A 223 -0.21 1.34 8.60
CA LEU A 223 0.19 0.43 9.68
C LEU A 223 -0.98 0.26 10.63
N VAL A 224 -1.31 -0.99 10.94
CA VAL A 224 -2.29 -1.32 11.98
C VAL A 224 -1.53 -1.58 13.27
N CYS A 225 -1.74 -0.77 14.30
CA CYS A 225 -1.20 -0.98 15.62
C CYS A 225 -2.35 -1.16 16.63
N LYS A 226 -2.53 -2.40 17.12
CA LYS A 226 -3.75 -2.85 17.80
C LYS A 226 -4.99 -2.55 16.93
N ASP A 227 -6.02 -1.93 17.51
CA ASP A 227 -7.26 -1.53 16.83
C ASP A 227 -7.15 -0.12 16.19
N THR A 228 -5.96 0.28 15.73
CA THR A 228 -5.70 1.62 15.21
C THR A 228 -4.97 1.57 13.87
N VAL A 229 -5.60 2.08 12.81
CA VAL A 229 -5.01 2.19 11.47
C VAL A 229 -4.33 3.56 11.35
N VAL A 230 -3.01 3.56 11.27
CA VAL A 230 -2.18 4.76 11.12
C VAL A 230 -1.81 4.94 9.65
N VAL A 231 -2.04 6.14 9.13
CA VAL A 231 -1.93 6.47 7.72
C VAL A 231 -0.98 7.65 7.56
N GLY A 232 0.08 7.43 6.79
CA GLY A 232 0.98 8.48 6.31
C GLY A 232 0.44 9.15 5.05
N SER A 233 1.32 9.79 4.30
CA SER A 233 0.94 10.49 3.07
C SER A 233 2.11 10.65 2.12
N SER A 234 1.79 10.76 0.83
CA SER A 234 2.69 11.18 -0.24
C SER A 234 2.14 12.51 -0.75
N VAL A 235 2.79 13.61 -0.39
CA VAL A 235 2.38 14.97 -0.79
C VAL A 235 3.44 15.56 -1.70
N MET A 236 3.11 16.59 -2.48
CA MET A 236 4.09 17.23 -3.37
C MET A 236 5.21 17.93 -2.60
N ASP A 237 6.46 17.59 -2.93
CA ASP A 237 7.67 18.17 -2.31
C ASP A 237 8.16 19.47 -3.01
N TYR A 238 7.36 20.01 -3.95
CA TYR A 238 7.64 21.24 -4.69
C TYR A 238 6.89 22.45 -4.11
N PRO A 239 7.47 23.67 -4.17
CA PRO A 239 6.76 24.89 -3.81
C PRO A 239 5.42 25.05 -4.52
N ALA A 240 4.39 25.46 -3.77
CA ALA A 240 3.00 25.62 -4.25
C ALA A 240 2.90 26.45 -5.54
N GLN A 241 3.73 27.48 -5.66
CA GLN A 241 3.83 28.36 -6.83
C GLN A 241 4.15 27.65 -8.14
N TYR A 242 4.90 26.53 -8.11
CA TYR A 242 5.19 25.76 -9.31
C TYR A 242 4.00 24.93 -9.80
N LEU A 243 3.01 24.73 -8.93
CA LEU A 243 1.81 23.93 -9.20
C LEU A 243 0.56 24.81 -9.35
N ASN A 244 0.72 26.13 -9.48
CA ASN A 244 -0.38 27.11 -9.47
C ASN A 244 -1.34 26.91 -8.28
N ALA A 245 -0.80 26.50 -7.13
CA ALA A 245 -1.57 26.23 -5.92
C ALA A 245 -1.34 27.33 -4.88
N THR A 246 -2.40 27.69 -4.16
CA THR A 246 -2.34 28.67 -3.06
C THR A 246 -1.79 28.06 -1.77
N SER A 247 -1.90 26.74 -1.61
CA SER A 247 -1.38 26.00 -0.47
C SER A 247 -1.14 24.55 -0.85
N MET A 248 -0.19 23.91 -0.17
CA MET A 248 0.08 22.47 -0.33
C MET A 248 -0.41 21.67 0.88
N ALA A 249 -0.51 20.35 0.69
CA ALA A 249 -0.99 19.46 1.73
C ALA A 249 0.05 19.32 2.86
N PRO A 250 -0.34 19.48 4.13
CA PRO A 250 0.53 19.09 5.23
C PRO A 250 0.69 17.56 5.24
N GLY A 251 1.86 17.08 5.63
CA GLY A 251 2.18 15.67 5.73
C GLY A 251 1.61 14.96 6.96
N ASP A 252 0.54 15.49 7.56
CA ASP A 252 0.00 15.05 8.84
C ASP A 252 -0.27 13.54 8.86
N VAL A 253 0.18 12.89 9.93
CA VAL A 253 -0.09 11.47 10.17
C VAL A 253 -1.38 11.36 10.96
N ARG A 254 -2.31 10.54 10.47
CA ARG A 254 -3.63 10.37 11.09
C ARG A 254 -3.88 8.92 11.43
N ALA A 255 -4.64 8.72 12.50
CA ALA A 255 -4.98 7.41 12.98
C ALA A 255 -6.48 7.25 13.12
N TYR A 256 -6.98 6.14 12.63
CA TYR A 256 -8.38 5.80 12.58
C TYR A 256 -8.65 4.54 13.38
N ASP A 257 -9.82 4.46 13.97
CA ASP A 257 -10.30 3.24 14.60
C ASP A 257 -10.51 2.15 13.54
N ALA A 258 -9.90 0.98 13.73
CA ALA A 258 -9.91 -0.08 12.73
C ALA A 258 -11.33 -0.62 12.45
N ILE A 259 -12.25 -0.52 13.42
CA ILE A 259 -13.62 -1.04 13.29
C ILE A 259 -14.51 0.00 12.61
N THR A 260 -14.46 1.24 13.10
CA THR A 260 -15.45 2.27 12.73
C THR A 260 -14.95 3.27 11.69
N GLY A 261 -13.64 3.35 11.47
CA GLY A 261 -13.02 4.36 10.61
C GLY A 261 -13.06 5.78 11.15
N GLN A 262 -13.45 5.97 12.42
CA GLN A 262 -13.45 7.28 13.06
C GLN A 262 -12.03 7.74 13.37
N LEU A 263 -11.75 9.03 13.16
CA LEU A 263 -10.46 9.63 13.50
C LEU A 263 -10.24 9.56 15.02
N LYS A 264 -9.15 8.93 15.45
CA LYS A 264 -8.73 8.82 16.86
C LYS A 264 -7.78 9.93 17.24
N TRP A 265 -6.79 10.20 16.39
CA TRP A 265 -5.84 11.29 16.57
C TRP A 265 -5.24 11.72 15.23
N GLN A 266 -4.72 12.95 15.23
CA GLN A 266 -3.96 13.55 14.15
C GLN A 266 -2.68 14.13 14.75
N PHE A 267 -1.55 13.82 14.14
CA PHE A 267 -0.26 14.39 14.50
C PHE A 267 0.09 15.46 13.47
N HIS A 268 0.01 16.73 13.91
CA HIS A 268 0.40 17.87 13.10
C HIS A 268 1.92 17.89 12.95
N VAL A 269 2.39 17.63 11.73
CA VAL A 269 3.84 17.66 11.41
C VAL A 269 4.30 19.09 11.12
N ILE A 270 3.39 19.91 10.61
CA ILE A 270 3.54 21.36 10.54
C ILE A 270 2.69 21.96 11.69
N PRO A 271 3.31 22.65 12.66
CA PRO A 271 2.62 23.10 13.86
C PRO A 271 1.60 24.20 13.54
N HIS A 272 0.47 24.16 14.23
CA HIS A 272 -0.49 25.26 14.28
C HIS A 272 -0.08 26.33 15.30
N GLU A 273 -0.72 27.50 15.26
CA GLU A 273 -0.50 28.56 16.25
C GLU A 273 -0.73 28.03 17.67
N GLY A 274 0.27 28.22 18.55
CA GLY A 274 0.25 27.75 19.93
C GLY A 274 0.79 26.33 20.14
N GLU A 275 1.11 25.59 19.08
CA GLU A 275 1.76 24.28 19.16
C GLU A 275 3.29 24.40 19.26
N LEU A 276 3.92 23.33 19.76
CA LEU A 276 5.37 23.25 19.88
C LEU A 276 6.04 23.42 18.51
N GLY A 277 6.98 24.36 18.41
CA GLY A 277 7.74 24.62 17.17
C GLY A 277 7.07 25.63 16.24
N ALA A 278 5.88 26.14 16.55
CA ALA A 278 5.20 27.17 15.76
C ALA A 278 6.06 28.44 15.58
N GLU A 279 6.90 28.78 16.58
CA GLU A 279 7.81 29.91 16.53
C GLU A 279 8.90 29.80 15.44
N THR A 280 9.11 28.59 14.91
CA THR A 280 10.06 28.31 13.82
C THR A 280 9.45 28.53 12.43
N TRP A 281 8.13 28.75 12.35
CA TRP A 281 7.39 29.04 11.13
C TRP A 281 6.92 30.50 11.16
N LYS A 282 7.77 31.39 10.66
CA LYS A 282 7.54 32.84 10.68
C LYS A 282 6.57 33.28 9.59
N ASN A 283 6.05 34.51 9.73
CA ASN A 283 5.19 35.15 8.74
C ASN A 283 3.98 34.31 8.30
N ASN A 284 3.46 33.47 9.20
CA ASN A 284 2.38 32.51 8.93
C ASN A 284 2.68 31.49 7.82
N SER A 285 3.97 31.21 7.55
CA SER A 285 4.40 30.23 6.54
C SER A 285 3.83 28.82 6.75
N TYR A 286 3.40 28.48 7.98
CA TYR A 286 2.74 27.21 8.27
C TYR A 286 1.38 27.03 7.53
N LEU A 287 0.71 28.13 7.15
CA LEU A 287 -0.56 28.12 6.40
C LEU A 287 -0.39 27.65 4.94
N GLU A 288 0.82 27.77 4.40
CA GLU A 288 1.16 27.40 3.02
C GLU A 288 2.16 26.25 2.94
N GLY A 289 2.89 25.99 4.04
CA GLY A 289 3.90 24.95 4.17
C GLY A 289 3.40 23.55 3.80
N ALA A 290 4.32 22.74 3.28
CA ALA A 290 4.09 21.38 2.81
C ALA A 290 5.19 20.42 3.24
N GLY A 291 5.07 19.17 2.81
CA GLY A 291 6.04 18.12 3.08
C GLY A 291 5.92 17.66 4.53
N VAL A 292 7.06 17.26 5.12
CA VAL A 292 7.12 16.63 6.46
C VAL A 292 6.22 15.39 6.55
N ASN A 293 5.93 14.77 5.42
CA ASN A 293 5.05 13.62 5.29
C ASN A 293 5.77 12.32 5.62
N VAL A 294 4.98 11.28 5.87
CA VAL A 294 5.46 9.90 5.99
C VAL A 294 5.00 9.14 4.76
N TRP A 295 5.77 9.21 3.68
CA TRP A 295 5.51 8.41 2.48
C TRP A 295 6.17 7.02 2.55
N SER A 296 7.16 6.84 3.43
CA SER A 296 7.84 5.55 3.63
C SER A 296 7.08 4.68 4.64
N THR A 297 7.57 3.46 4.88
CA THR A 297 7.01 2.54 5.88
C THR A 297 7.47 2.89 7.29
N PHE A 298 6.62 2.63 8.28
CA PHE A 298 6.86 2.88 9.70
C PHE A 298 6.56 1.62 10.54
N SER A 299 6.91 1.66 11.82
CA SER A 299 6.79 0.53 12.76
C SER A 299 5.99 0.88 14.01
N CYS A 300 5.50 -0.14 14.71
CA CYS A 300 4.84 0.01 16.00
C CYS A 300 5.43 -0.93 17.05
N ASP A 301 5.55 -0.42 18.27
CA ASP A 301 5.66 -1.22 19.48
C ASP A 301 4.27 -1.27 20.14
N GLU A 302 3.58 -2.40 19.99
CA GLU A 302 2.24 -2.55 20.53
C GLU A 302 2.22 -2.60 22.06
N ASP A 303 3.25 -3.14 22.70
CA ASP A 303 3.32 -3.23 24.16
C ASP A 303 3.43 -1.83 24.78
N LEU A 304 4.24 -0.95 24.18
CA LEU A 304 4.37 0.45 24.59
C LEU A 304 3.24 1.34 24.04
N GLY A 305 2.57 0.91 22.97
CA GLY A 305 1.59 1.72 22.25
C GLY A 305 2.23 2.90 21.51
N ILE A 306 3.44 2.72 20.97
CA ILE A 306 4.23 3.77 20.31
C ILE A 306 4.41 3.42 18.82
N VAL A 307 4.12 4.39 17.96
CA VAL A 307 4.38 4.31 16.51
C VAL A 307 5.61 5.17 16.18
N TYR A 308 6.52 4.65 15.38
CA TYR A 308 7.76 5.32 14.99
C TYR A 308 7.68 5.83 13.55
N LEU A 309 7.68 7.16 13.37
CA LEU A 309 7.37 7.82 12.11
C LEU A 309 8.63 8.45 11.47
N PRO A 310 9.05 8.02 10.26
CA PRO A 310 10.13 8.67 9.53
C PRO A 310 9.58 9.83 8.68
N LEU A 311 9.78 11.07 9.13
CA LEU A 311 9.32 12.28 8.45
C LEU A 311 10.29 12.73 7.34
N THR A 312 9.74 13.28 6.26
CA THR A 312 10.54 14.02 5.26
C THR A 312 10.91 15.43 5.75
N THR A 313 11.65 16.16 4.92
CA THR A 313 11.92 17.59 5.13
C THR A 313 10.65 18.42 4.81
N PRO A 314 10.51 19.62 5.40
CA PRO A 314 9.52 20.59 4.93
C PRO A 314 9.84 21.05 3.50
N THR A 315 8.81 21.30 2.70
CA THR A 315 8.93 21.88 1.36
C THR A 315 9.42 23.34 1.43
N ASN A 316 10.34 23.79 0.58
CA ASN A 316 11.09 23.05 -0.45
C ASN A 316 12.22 22.20 0.14
N ASP A 317 12.41 20.98 -0.38
CA ASP A 317 13.49 20.05 0.00
C ASP A 317 14.90 20.65 0.04
N HIS A 318 15.14 21.68 -0.76
CA HIS A 318 16.47 22.29 -0.94
C HIS A 318 16.60 23.68 -0.32
N PHE A 319 15.50 24.31 0.11
CA PHE A 319 15.51 25.69 0.60
C PHE A 319 14.47 25.91 1.71
N GLY A 320 14.95 26.26 2.90
CA GLY A 320 14.10 26.53 4.07
C GLY A 320 13.83 28.01 4.36
N GLY A 321 14.30 28.94 3.52
CA GLY A 321 14.17 30.37 3.80
C GLY A 321 12.72 30.89 3.74
N ASP A 322 11.84 30.22 3.00
CA ASP A 322 10.42 30.57 2.90
C ASP A 322 9.64 30.34 4.21
N ARG A 323 10.26 29.66 5.19
CA ARG A 323 9.72 29.46 6.54
C ARG A 323 10.11 30.58 7.51
N LEU A 324 11.01 31.48 7.12
CA LEU A 324 11.66 32.47 8.00
C LEU A 324 11.22 33.92 7.80
#